data_AF-A0A9E0E4A1-F1
#
_entry.id   AF-A0A9E0E4A1-F1
#
_cell.length_a   1.000
_cell.length_b   1.000
_cell.length_c   1.000
_cell.angle_alpha   90.00
_cell.angle_beta   90.00
_cell.angle_gamma   90.00
#
_symmetry.space_group_name_H-M   'P 1'
#
loop_
_entity.id
_entity.type
_entity.pdbx_description
1 polymer ?
#
loop_
_entity_poly.entity_id
_entity_poly.type
_entity_poly.pdbx_seq_one_letter_code
_entity_poly.pdbx_strand_id
1 'polypeptide(L)'
;HAEITAIKKASRYMNDWRLENCTLYVTLEPCQMCAGAIVQARIPRVVIGSMNPKAGCAGSILNILQIPTFNHQCEITKGVCEEECSEMLTTFFKELRKNKKKNTTATTDGE
;
A
#
# COMPACT_ATOMS: atom_id res chain seq x y z
N HIS A 1 -3.88 4.60 5.63
CA HIS A 1 -3.24 3.97 4.46
C HIS A 1 -4.01 4.38 3.21
N ALA A 2 -3.33 4.57 2.08
CA ALA A 2 -3.91 5.16 0.87
C ALA A 2 -5.08 4.32 0.35
N GLU A 3 -4.96 2.99 0.41
CA GLU A 3 -5.92 2.00 -0.06
C GLU A 3 -7.27 2.14 0.67
N ILE A 4 -7.25 2.29 2.00
CA ILE A 4 -8.48 2.48 2.80
C ILE A 4 -9.20 3.77 2.40
N THR A 5 -8.44 4.85 2.23
CA THR A 5 -8.99 6.15 1.79
C THR A 5 -9.57 6.04 0.38
N ALA A 6 -8.89 5.36 -0.54
CA ALA A 6 -9.35 5.14 -1.90
C ALA A 6 -10.64 4.30 -1.94
N ILE A 7 -10.67 3.16 -1.22
CA ILE A 7 -11.87 2.31 -1.09
C ILE A 7 -13.04 3.12 -0.55
N LYS A 8 -12.86 3.87 0.54
CA LYS A 8 -13.94 4.68 1.13
C LYS A 8 -14.49 5.73 0.15
N LYS A 9 -13.63 6.36 -0.64
CA LYS A 9 -14.04 7.33 -1.67
C LYS A 9 -14.79 6.65 -2.80
N ALA A 10 -14.27 5.52 -3.30
CA ALA A 10 -14.92 4.75 -4.36
C ALA A 10 -16.30 4.24 -3.91
N SER A 11 -16.43 3.70 -2.70
CA SER A 11 -17.72 3.22 -2.19
C SER A 11 -18.77 4.32 -2.09
N ARG A 12 -18.37 5.53 -1.68
CA ARG A 12 -19.27 6.70 -1.66
C ARG A 12 -19.69 7.11 -3.07
N TYR A 13 -18.77 7.08 -4.02
CA TYR A 13 -19.06 7.45 -5.41
C TYR A 13 -19.99 6.43 -6.09
N MET A 14 -19.75 5.14 -5.88
CA MET A 14 -20.58 4.06 -6.42
C MET A 14 -21.91 3.89 -5.68
N ASN A 15 -22.05 4.50 -4.51
CA ASN A 15 -23.15 4.28 -3.56
C ASN A 15 -23.35 2.79 -3.22
N ASP A 16 -22.23 2.05 -3.13
CA ASP A 16 -22.18 0.63 -2.77
C ASP A 16 -20.85 0.35 -2.05
N TRP A 17 -20.84 -0.61 -1.13
CA TRP A 17 -19.61 -1.09 -0.51
C TRP A 17 -18.88 -2.10 -1.41
N ARG A 18 -19.59 -2.74 -2.36
CA ARG A 18 -19.01 -3.62 -3.35
C ARG A 18 -18.42 -2.82 -4.51
N LEU A 19 -17.14 -3.06 -4.80
CA LEU A 19 -16.37 -2.40 -5.84
C LEU A 19 -15.98 -3.40 -6.95
N GLU A 20 -16.95 -4.21 -7.37
CA GLU A 20 -16.75 -5.35 -8.30
C GLU A 20 -16.26 -4.94 -9.69
N ASN A 21 -16.46 -3.68 -10.08
CA ASN A 21 -16.02 -3.13 -11.37
C ASN A 21 -14.81 -2.18 -11.23
N CYS A 22 -14.06 -2.28 -10.13
CA CYS A 22 -12.92 -1.40 -9.86
C CYS A 22 -11.58 -2.14 -10.00
N THR A 23 -10.54 -1.41 -10.39
CA THR A 23 -9.15 -1.84 -10.24
C THR A 23 -8.46 -0.89 -9.27
N LEU A 24 -7.79 -1.43 -8.26
CA LEU A 24 -7.04 -0.64 -7.29
C LEU A 24 -5.57 -0.58 -7.70
N TYR A 25 -5.05 0.63 -7.91
CA TYR A 25 -3.63 0.89 -8.12
C TYR A 25 -3.00 1.38 -6.82
N VAL A 26 -1.87 0.80 -6.42
CA VAL A 26 -1.14 1.19 -5.21
C VAL A 26 0.37 1.15 -5.48
N THR A 27 1.09 2.18 -5.04
CA THR A 27 2.53 2.32 -5.31
C THR A 27 3.39 1.38 -4.47
N LEU A 28 2.91 0.94 -3.31
CA LEU A 28 3.56 -0.04 -2.45
C LEU A 28 2.60 -1.17 -2.12
N GLU A 29 3.10 -2.39 -2.04
CA GLU A 29 2.32 -3.58 -1.69
C GLU A 29 1.49 -3.38 -0.40
N PRO A 30 0.18 -3.75 -0.43
CA PRO A 30 -0.72 -3.52 0.70
C PRO A 30 -0.33 -4.38 1.90
N CYS A 31 -0.45 -3.80 3.10
CA CYS A 31 -0.27 -4.55 4.35
C CYS A 31 -1.50 -5.42 4.69
N GLN A 32 -1.43 -6.17 5.80
CA GLN A 32 -2.53 -7.04 6.24
C GLN A 32 -3.89 -6.33 6.33
N MET A 33 -3.92 -5.10 6.84
CA MET A 33 -5.14 -4.31 6.98
C MET A 33 -5.74 -3.96 5.61
N CYS A 34 -4.90 -3.50 4.68
CA CYS A 34 -5.33 -3.04 3.38
C CYS A 34 -5.71 -4.22 2.48
N ALA A 35 -4.95 -5.31 2.48
CA ALA A 35 -5.29 -6.51 1.74
C ALA A 35 -6.63 -7.11 2.21
N GLY A 36 -6.88 -7.15 3.52
CA GLY A 36 -8.18 -7.57 4.05
C GLY A 36 -9.32 -6.65 3.60
N ALA A 37 -9.11 -5.33 3.63
CA ALA A 37 -10.11 -4.36 3.18
C ALA A 37 -10.41 -4.49 1.68
N ILE A 38 -9.40 -4.76 0.84
CA ILE A 38 -9.56 -4.99 -0.61
C ILE A 38 -10.47 -6.20 -0.86
N VAL A 39 -10.20 -7.33 -0.18
CA VAL A 39 -11.01 -8.54 -0.28
C VAL A 39 -12.46 -8.27 0.15
N GLN A 40 -12.64 -7.58 1.28
CA GLN A 40 -13.98 -7.23 1.79
C GLN A 40 -14.72 -6.24 0.89
N ALA A 41 -14.00 -5.36 0.17
CA ALA A 41 -14.59 -4.43 -0.78
C ALA A 41 -14.91 -5.07 -2.15
N ARG A 42 -14.64 -6.37 -2.34
CA ARG A 42 -14.90 -7.11 -3.60
C ARG A 42 -14.18 -6.55 -4.81
N ILE A 43 -13.01 -5.94 -4.63
CA ILE A 43 -12.21 -5.42 -5.74
C ILE A 43 -11.60 -6.59 -6.51
N PRO A 44 -11.88 -6.79 -7.81
CA PRO A 44 -11.40 -7.94 -8.58
C PRO A 44 -9.90 -7.89 -8.89
N ARG A 45 -9.30 -6.70 -8.99
CA ARG A 45 -7.90 -6.54 -9.45
C ARG A 45 -7.13 -5.49 -8.65
N VAL A 46 -5.91 -5.84 -8.29
CA VAL A 46 -4.93 -4.95 -7.63
C VAL A 46 -3.67 -4.86 -8.46
N VAL A 47 -3.24 -3.63 -8.74
CA VAL A 47 -2.00 -3.31 -9.44
C VAL A 47 -1.03 -2.65 -8.48
N ILE A 48 0.15 -3.25 -8.34
CA ILE A 48 1.16 -2.91 -7.33
C ILE A 48 2.41 -2.41 -8.04
N GLY A 49 2.94 -1.29 -7.55
CA GLY A 49 4.26 -0.79 -7.96
C GLY A 49 5.39 -1.60 -7.34
N SER A 50 5.82 -1.21 -6.14
CA SER A 50 6.90 -1.87 -5.40
C SER A 50 6.40 -2.88 -4.37
N MET A 51 7.15 -3.96 -4.17
CA MET A 51 6.85 -4.98 -3.16
C MET A 51 7.38 -4.59 -1.77
N ASN A 52 6.69 -5.04 -0.71
CA ASN A 52 7.01 -4.69 0.66
C ASN A 52 7.50 -5.92 1.46
N PRO A 53 8.81 -6.19 1.52
CA PRO A 53 9.35 -7.36 2.19
C PRO A 53 9.13 -7.38 3.72
N LYS A 54 8.74 -6.25 4.32
CA LYS A 54 8.60 -6.12 5.78
C LYS A 54 7.17 -6.16 6.30
N ALA A 55 6.17 -5.93 5.44
CA ALA A 55 4.76 -5.93 5.86
C ALA A 55 3.77 -6.33 4.75
N GLY A 56 4.24 -6.65 3.55
CA GLY A 56 3.41 -6.89 2.37
C GLY A 56 2.57 -8.17 2.47
N CYS A 57 1.29 -8.07 2.15
CA CYS A 57 0.31 -9.14 2.26
C CYS A 57 -0.37 -9.48 0.92
N ALA A 58 0.29 -9.19 -0.21
CA ALA A 58 -0.09 -9.61 -1.56
C ALA A 58 1.00 -10.48 -2.22
N GLY A 59 1.83 -11.14 -1.40
CA GLY A 59 2.86 -12.09 -1.82
C GLY A 59 4.20 -11.98 -1.11
N SER A 60 4.51 -10.90 -0.37
CA SER A 60 5.79 -10.81 0.36
C SER A 60 5.81 -11.66 1.64
N ILE A 61 4.98 -11.33 2.63
CA ILE A 61 4.89 -12.09 3.89
C ILE A 61 3.74 -13.08 3.82
N LEU A 62 2.57 -12.62 3.36
CA LEU A 62 1.37 -13.41 3.15
C LEU A 62 0.77 -13.03 1.80
N ASN A 63 -0.20 -13.82 1.32
CA ASN A 63 -1.00 -13.46 0.17
C ASN A 63 -2.49 -13.53 0.50
N ILE A 64 -2.97 -12.52 1.24
CA ILE A 64 -4.37 -12.40 1.68
C ILE A 64 -5.32 -12.28 0.48
N LEU A 65 -4.87 -11.66 -0.61
CA LEU A 65 -5.68 -11.40 -1.81
C LEU A 65 -6.06 -12.67 -2.58
N GLN A 66 -5.36 -13.79 -2.36
CA GLN A 66 -5.55 -15.04 -3.10
C GLN A 66 -5.67 -16.26 -2.18
N ILE A 67 -6.14 -16.08 -0.94
CA ILE A 67 -6.43 -17.21 -0.04
C ILE A 67 -7.60 -18.02 -0.64
N PRO A 68 -7.43 -19.33 -0.93
CA PRO A 68 -8.48 -20.12 -1.61
C PRO A 68 -9.78 -20.26 -0.81
N THR A 69 -9.71 -20.18 0.51
CA THR A 69 -10.87 -20.32 1.40
C THR A 69 -11.69 -19.05 1.57
N PHE A 70 -11.22 -17.90 1.06
CA PHE A 70 -12.02 -16.68 1.03
C PHE A 70 -13.06 -16.73 -0.08
N ASN A 71 -14.15 -15.99 0.12
CA ASN A 71 -15.26 -15.91 -0.83
C ASN A 71 -15.02 -14.89 -1.96
N HIS A 72 -13.83 -14.30 -2.04
CA HIS A 72 -13.39 -13.39 -3.09
C HIS A 72 -11.87 -13.42 -3.19
N GLN A 73 -11.36 -13.48 -4.41
CA GLN A 73 -9.93 -13.43 -4.72
C GLN A 73 -9.68 -12.31 -5.72
N CYS A 74 -8.48 -11.74 -5.65
CA CYS A 74 -8.08 -10.66 -6.53
C CYS A 74 -7.02 -11.15 -7.53
N GLU A 75 -7.11 -10.69 -8.77
CA GLU A 75 -6.00 -10.68 -9.70
C GLU A 75 -4.93 -9.69 -9.23
N ILE A 76 -3.66 -10.07 -9.34
CA ILE A 76 -2.54 -9.24 -8.90
C ILE A 76 -1.61 -8.97 -10.08
N THR A 77 -1.40 -7.71 -10.41
CA THR A 77 -0.30 -7.25 -11.28
C THR A 77 0.74 -6.57 -10.41
N LYS A 78 2.02 -6.94 -10.54
CA LYS A 78 3.13 -6.40 -9.75
C LYS A 78 4.16 -5.75 -10.67
N GLY A 79 4.98 -4.84 -10.13
CA GLY A 79 6.12 -4.25 -10.83
C GLY A 79 5.79 -3.06 -11.74
N VAL A 80 4.60 -2.45 -11.60
CA VAL A 80 4.21 -1.30 -12.44
C VAL A 80 4.88 -0.03 -11.93
N CYS A 81 5.82 0.53 -12.69
CA CYS A 81 6.66 1.65 -12.24
C CYS A 81 7.40 1.31 -10.91
N GLU A 82 7.95 0.10 -10.84
CA GLU A 82 8.58 -0.42 -9.62
C GLU A 82 9.76 0.44 -9.15
N GLU A 83 10.61 0.87 -10.08
CA GLU A 83 11.79 1.68 -9.78
C GLU A 83 11.37 3.02 -9.17
N GLU A 84 10.43 3.72 -9.82
CA GLU A 84 9.94 5.02 -9.37
C GLU A 84 9.22 4.93 -8.02
N CYS A 85 8.40 3.90 -7.84
CA CYS A 85 7.70 3.66 -6.57
C CYS A 85 8.69 3.35 -5.42
N SER A 86 9.74 2.57 -5.70
CA SER A 86 10.76 2.19 -4.72
C SER A 86 11.67 3.38 -4.36
N GLU A 87 12.03 4.19 -5.35
CA GLU A 87 12.84 5.38 -5.15
C GLU A 87 12.13 6.42 -4.29
N MET A 88 10.81 6.60 -4.49
CA MET A 88 10.01 7.55 -3.72
C MET A 88 10.08 7.28 -2.20
N LEU A 89 9.95 6.02 -1.79
CA LEU A 89 10.09 5.59 -0.39
C LEU A 89 11.53 5.73 0.13
N THR A 90 12.50 5.34 -0.68
CA THR A 90 13.92 5.41 -0.32
C THR A 90 14.34 6.85 -0.05
N THR A 91 13.96 7.76 -0.95
CA THR A 91 14.23 9.19 -0.85
C THR A 91 13.57 9.78 0.39
N PHE A 92 12.28 9.48 0.63
CA PHE A 92 11.56 9.95 1.82
C PHE A 92 12.28 9.58 3.12
N PHE A 93 12.67 8.31 3.31
CA PHE A 93 13.36 7.90 4.54
C PHE A 93 14.79 8.42 4.63
N LYS A 94 15.49 8.60 3.50
CA LYS A 94 16.83 9.21 3.46
C LYS A 94 16.76 10.66 3.94
N GLU A 95 15.79 11.43 3.46
CA GLU A 95 15.57 12.82 3.88
C GLU A 95 15.14 12.93 5.34
N LEU A 96 14.22 12.07 5.78
CA LEU A 96 13.76 12.03 7.17
C LEU A 96 14.92 11.77 8.15
N ARG A 97 15.84 10.86 7.81
CA ARG A 97 17.05 10.59 8.60
C ARG A 97 18.04 11.76 8.58
N LYS A 98 18.21 12.44 7.43
CA LYS A 98 19.07 13.64 7.33
C LYS A 98 18.54 14.77 8.22
N ASN A 99 17.23 15.02 8.19
CA ASN A 99 16.60 16.08 8.97
C ASN A 99 16.68 15.79 10.48
N LYS A 100 16.51 14.53 10.89
CA LYS A 100 16.71 14.14 12.29
C LYS A 100 18.13 14.43 12.77
N LYS A 101 19.16 14.10 11.98
CA LYS A 101 20.56 14.40 12.32
C LYS A 101 20.81 15.89 12.48
N LYS A 102 20.32 16.72 11.54
CA LYS A 102 20.45 18.19 11.60
C LYS A 102 19.84 18.79 12.87
N ASN A 103 18.65 18.32 13.25
CA ASN A 103 17.96 18.82 14.45
C ASN A 103 18.67 18.39 15.74
N THR A 104 19.26 17.20 15.78
CA THR A 104 20.03 16.74 16.96
C THR A 104 21.34 17.53 17.13
N THR A 105 22.05 17.86 16.05
CA THR A 105 23.25 18.71 16.12
C THR A 105 22.94 20.16 16.50
N ALA A 106 21.79 20.70 16.08
CA ALA A 106 21.40 22.06 16.45
C ALA A 106 21.05 22.23 17.95
N THR A 107 20.66 21.14 18.63
CA THR A 107 20.32 21.16 20.06
C THR A 107 21.52 20.98 20.99
N THR A 108 22.68 20.54 20.51
CA THR A 108 23.86 20.27 21.35
C THR A 108 24.87 21.40 21.40
N ASP A 109 24.73 22.42 20.54
CA ASP A 109 25.68 23.54 20.42
C ASP A 109 25.21 24.81 21.19
N GLY A 110 24.27 24.64 22.14
CA GLY A 110 23.61 25.73 22.87
C GLY A 110 23.61 25.61 24.40
N GLU A 111 24.42 24.72 24.99
CA GLU A 111 24.75 24.72 26.42
C GLU A 111 26.19 25.18 26.66
#